data_AF-A0A8C4TFT3-F1
#
_entry.id   AF-A0A8C4TFT3-F1
#
_cell.length_a   1.000
_cell.length_b   1.000
_cell.length_c   1.000
_cell.angle_alpha   90.00
_cell.angle_beta   90.00
_cell.angle_gamma   90.00
#
_symmetry.space_group_name_H-M   'P 1'
#
loop_
_entity.id
_entity.type
_entity.pdbx_description
1 polymer ?
#
loop_
_entity_poly.entity_id
_entity_poly.type
_entity_poly.pdbx_seq_one_letter_code
_entity_poly.pdbx_strand_id
1 'polypeptide(L)' 'ASSRKSPVTLCPLFRIHIVTWNVAAATPPDDITSLLGLNVGDGRTDMYIIG' A
#
# COMPACT_ATOMS: atom_id res chain seq x y z
N ALA A 1 27.09 -20.71 -27.06
CA ALA A 1 26.86 -19.28 -26.76
C ALA A 1 25.98 -19.18 -25.52
N SER A 2 26.53 -18.70 -24.40
CA SER A 2 25.83 -18.55 -23.13
C SER A 2 24.93 -17.31 -23.19
N SER A 3 23.62 -17.53 -23.26
CA SER A 3 22.63 -16.44 -23.26
C SER A 3 22.48 -15.92 -21.83
N ARG A 4 23.26 -14.88 -21.50
CA ARG A 4 23.03 -14.08 -20.29
C ARG A 4 21.68 -13.39 -20.45
N LYS A 5 20.64 -13.91 -19.78
CA LYS A 5 19.43 -13.12 -19.52
C LYS A 5 19.88 -11.88 -18.77
N SER A 6 19.78 -10.72 -19.41
CA SER A 6 19.93 -9.45 -18.71
C SER A 6 18.94 -9.43 -17.54
N PRO A 7 19.33 -8.95 -16.35
CA PRO A 7 18.35 -8.70 -15.32
C PRO A 7 17.36 -7.70 -15.91
N VAL A 8 16.12 -8.15 -16.12
CA VAL A 8 15.00 -7.24 -16.36
C VAL A 8 15.01 -6.31 -15.16
N THR A 9 15.50 -5.09 -15.36
CA THR A 9 15.40 -4.05 -14.36
C THR A 9 13.91 -3.73 -14.33
N LEU A 10 13.21 -4.46 -13.46
CA LEU A 10 11.78 -4.34 -13.25
C LEU A 10 11.52 -2.86 -12.98
N CYS A 11 10.76 -2.20 -13.86
CA CYS A 11 10.23 -0.86 -13.59
C CYS A 11 9.75 -0.83 -12.14
N PRO A 12 10.06 0.21 -11.34
CA PRO A 12 9.71 0.20 -9.93
C PRO A 12 8.22 -0.10 -9.80
N LEU A 13 7.89 -1.25 -9.19
CA LEU A 13 6.51 -1.67 -8.97
C LEU A 13 5.93 -0.70 -7.94
N PHE A 14 5.05 0.19 -8.39
CA PHE A 14 4.37 1.14 -7.52
C PHE A 14 3.28 0.42 -6.73
N ARG A 15 3.39 0.43 -5.40
CA ARG A 15 2.47 -0.28 -4.50
C ARG A 15 1.46 0.69 -3.94
N ILE A 16 0.21 0.54 -4.36
CA ILE A 16 -0.93 1.35 -3.91
C ILE A 16 -1.75 0.54 -2.92
N HIS A 17 -2.04 1.11 -1.76
CA HIS A 17 -3.03 0.60 -0.81
C HIS A 17 -4.29 1.47 -0.86
N ILE A 18 -5.40 0.87 -1.24
CA ILE A 18 -6.70 1.51 -1.27
C ILE A 18 -7.52 1.01 -0.10
N VAL A 19 -7.96 1.92 0.74
CA VAL A 19 -8.81 1.66 1.89
C VAL A 19 -10.10 2.43 1.73
N THR A 20 -11.22 1.79 2.00
CA THR A 20 -12.49 2.50 2.12
C THR A 20 -13.17 2.16 3.44
N TRP A 21 -13.70 3.18 4.11
CA TRP A 21 -14.41 2.99 5.37
C TRP A 21 -15.62 3.90 5.50
N ASN A 22 -16.78 3.29 5.71
CA ASN A 22 -17.99 3.99 6.10
C ASN A 22 -18.03 4.22 7.62
N VAL A 23 -17.89 5.48 8.05
CA VAL A 23 -17.91 5.88 9.47
C VAL A 23 -19.34 5.94 10.05
N ALA A 24 -20.39 5.75 9.22
CA ALA A 24 -21.79 5.65 9.65
C ALA A 24 -22.23 6.76 10.63
N ALA A 25 -21.91 8.02 10.31
CA ALA A 25 -22.19 9.22 11.12
C ALA A 25 -21.55 9.27 12.52
N ALA A 26 -20.74 8.28 12.91
CA ALA A 26 -19.96 8.32 14.13
C ALA A 26 -18.69 9.18 13.95
N THR A 27 -18.10 9.60 15.07
CA THR A 27 -16.75 10.19 15.03
C THR A 27 -15.75 9.04 14.89
N PRO A 28 -14.82 9.08 13.91
CA PRO A 28 -13.79 8.06 13.80
C PRO A 28 -12.88 8.12 15.04
N PRO A 29 -12.32 6.99 15.48
CA PRO A 29 -11.39 6.98 16.62
C PRO A 29 -10.11 7.77 16.28
N ASP A 30 -9.45 8.29 17.30
CA ASP A 30 -8.25 9.14 17.15
C ASP A 30 -7.08 8.40 16.48
N ASP A 31 -7.05 7.07 16.55
CA ASP A 31 -6.10 6.23 15.82
C ASP A 31 -6.83 5.22 14.92
N ILE A 32 -6.65 5.39 13.62
CA ILE A 32 -7.20 4.54 12.56
C ILE A 32 -6.10 3.70 11.88
N THR A 33 -4.84 3.83 12.30
CA THR A 33 -3.68 3.22 11.65
C THR A 33 -3.78 1.70 11.63
N SER A 34 -4.20 1.12 12.75
CA SER A 34 -4.40 -0.32 12.90
C SER A 34 -5.71 -0.78 12.25
N LEU A 35 -6.76 0.04 12.32
CA LEU A 35 -8.08 -0.26 11.75
C LEU A 35 -8.03 -0.31 10.21
N LEU A 36 -7.31 0.62 9.61
CA LEU A 36 -7.19 0.79 8.15
C LEU A 36 -5.96 0.07 7.57
N GLY A 37 -5.20 -0.67 8.37
CA GLY A 37 -4.02 -1.39 7.89
C GLY A 37 -2.98 -0.47 7.26
N LEU A 38 -2.85 0.77 7.73
CA LEU A 38 -1.85 1.72 7.23
C LEU A 38 -0.44 1.31 7.63
N ASN A 39 -0.29 0.39 8.59
CA ASN A 39 0.99 -0.19 9.02
C ASN A 39 1.23 -1.61 8.46
N VAL A 40 0.76 -1.94 7.25
CA VAL A 40 1.09 -3.23 6.59
C VAL A 40 2.57 -3.24 6.18
N GLY A 41 3.43 -3.51 7.17
CA GLY A 41 4.29 -4.68 7.19
C GLY A 41 5.66 -4.60 6.53
N ASP A 42 5.91 -3.72 5.55
CA ASP A 42 7.24 -3.67 4.92
C ASP A 42 7.74 -2.27 4.57
N GLY A 43 6.93 -1.23 4.83
CA GLY A 43 7.27 0.15 4.47
C GLY A 43 7.44 0.34 2.95
N ARG A 44 6.88 -0.57 2.14
CA ARG A 44 6.99 -0.53 0.67
C ARG A 44 5.77 0.07 -0.02
N THR A 45 4.79 0.57 0.72
CA THR A 45 3.65 1.26 0.13
C THR A 45 4.05 2.67 -0.27
N ASP A 46 3.96 2.97 -1.56
CA ASP A 46 4.31 4.29 -2.09
C ASP A 46 3.15 5.28 -1.91
N MET A 47 1.91 4.79 -1.91
CA MET A 47 0.72 5.64 -1.81
C MET A 47 -0.46 4.95 -1.11
N TYR A 48 -1.13 5.71 -0.23
CA TYR A 48 -2.40 5.34 0.37
C TYR A 48 -3.52 6.21 -0.21
N ILE A 49 -4.62 5.57 -0.63
CA ILE A 49 -5.87 6.24 -0.99
C ILE A 49 -6.91 5.81 0.05
N ILE A 50 -7.55 6.78 0.70
CA ILE A 50 -8.57 6.54 1.75
C ILE A 50 -9.86 7.25 1.33
N GLY A 51 -10.98 6.51 1.32
CA GLY A 51 -12.29 7.00 0.86
C GLY A 51 -13.49 6.53 1.67
#